data_AF-A0A9W6Y950-F1
#
_entry.id   AF-A0A9W6Y950-F1
#
_cell.length_a   1.000
_cell.length_b   1.000
_cell.length_c   1.000
_cell.angle_alpha   90.00
_cell.angle_beta   90.00
_cell.angle_gamma   90.00
#
_symmetry.space_group_name_H-M   'P 1'
#
loop_
_entity.id
_entity.type
_entity.pdbx_description
1 polymer ?
#
loop_
_entity_poly.entity_id
_entity_poly.type
_entity_poly.pdbx_seq_one_letter_code
_entity_poly.pdbx_strand_id
1 'polypeptide(L)'
;MTEYPVEKNGVWLNAPKQTDGTSCGVLCIAQVYSILKDSFNLANAIVTQDDVAVMRLRIMWMIMMQPDMTTRHNKLAHDVEATDLELLPTIEI
;
A
#
# COMPACT_ATOMS: atom_id res chain seq x y z
N MET A 1 -35.91 5.87 -9.88
CA MET A 1 -34.44 6.03 -9.86
C MET A 1 -34.18 7.28 -9.01
N THR A 2 -33.98 7.09 -7.72
CA THR A 2 -33.77 8.19 -6.76
C THR A 2 -32.39 8.78 -7.00
N GLU A 3 -32.37 10.04 -7.42
CA GLU A 3 -31.18 10.87 -7.63
C GLU A 3 -30.36 10.89 -6.33
N TYR A 4 -29.18 10.29 -6.37
CA TYR A 4 -28.23 10.35 -5.25
C TYR A 4 -27.79 11.82 -5.12
N PRO A 5 -27.87 12.45 -3.94
CA PRO A 5 -27.51 13.84 -3.80
C PRO A 5 -26.02 13.99 -4.15
N VAL A 6 -25.74 14.76 -5.20
CA VAL A 6 -24.40 15.18 -5.59
C VAL A 6 -23.73 15.75 -4.34
N GLU A 7 -22.62 15.13 -3.98
CA GLU A 7 -21.97 15.24 -2.68
C GLU A 7 -21.77 16.70 -2.23
N LYS A 8 -21.96 16.91 -0.92
CA LYS A 8 -21.53 18.11 -0.19
C LYS A 8 -20.16 18.55 -0.71
N ASN A 9 -20.05 19.81 -1.17
CA ASN A 9 -18.80 20.49 -1.53
C ASN A 9 -17.61 19.93 -0.76
N GLY A 10 -16.84 19.05 -1.40
CA GLY A 10 -15.70 18.39 -0.77
C GLY A 10 -14.71 19.46 -0.33
N VAL A 11 -14.50 19.59 0.99
CA VAL A 11 -13.46 20.46 1.51
C VAL A 11 -12.14 19.80 1.16
N TRP A 12 -11.36 20.45 0.31
CA TRP A 12 -10.01 20.01 -0.02
C TRP A 12 -9.19 19.89 1.27
N LEU A 13 -8.63 18.70 1.50
CA LEU A 13 -7.74 18.46 2.62
C LEU A 13 -6.41 19.18 2.33
N ASN A 14 -6.07 20.15 3.18
CA ASN A 14 -4.86 20.94 3.04
C ASN A 14 -3.62 20.27 3.65
N ALA A 15 -3.76 19.09 4.27
CA ALA A 15 -2.72 18.39 5.00
C ALA A 15 -2.96 16.86 5.00
N PRO A 16 -1.92 16.04 5.27
CA PRO A 16 -0.53 16.41 5.53
C PRO A 16 0.16 17.07 4.32
N LYS A 17 1.01 18.08 4.57
CA LYS A 17 1.84 18.71 3.53
C LYS A 17 3.24 18.11 3.54
N GLN A 18 3.73 17.73 2.37
CA GLN A 18 5.13 17.39 2.12
C GLN A 18 5.89 18.61 1.57
N THR A 19 7.17 18.69 1.90
CA THR A 19 8.10 19.69 1.37
C THR A 19 8.78 19.25 0.07
N ASP A 20 8.54 18.01 -0.37
CA ASP A 20 9.11 17.44 -1.60
C ASP A 20 8.02 17.03 -2.61
N GLY A 21 8.46 16.74 -3.85
CA GLY A 21 7.59 16.29 -4.94
C GLY A 21 7.55 14.77 -5.15
N THR A 22 8.17 13.96 -4.27
CA THR A 22 8.42 12.53 -4.52
C THR A 22 7.93 11.61 -3.40
N SER A 23 7.41 12.16 -2.30
CA SER A 23 6.99 11.40 -1.12
C SER A 23 5.47 11.24 -0.99
N CYS A 24 4.70 11.63 -2.01
CA CYS A 24 3.23 11.57 -1.99
C CYS A 24 2.71 10.16 -1.66
N GLY A 25 3.30 9.12 -2.27
CA GLY A 25 2.90 7.73 -2.01
C GLY A 25 3.15 7.29 -0.57
N VAL A 26 4.24 7.77 0.05
CA VAL A 26 4.57 7.48 1.46
C VAL A 26 3.52 8.10 2.37
N LEU A 27 3.14 9.36 2.11
CA LEU A 27 2.11 10.05 2.88
C LEU A 27 0.75 9.39 2.77
N CYS A 28 0.36 8.92 1.58
CA CYS A 28 -0.90 8.20 1.40
C CYS A 28 -0.95 6.94 2.27
N ILE A 29 0.11 6.12 2.25
CA ILE A 29 0.19 4.88 3.06
C ILE A 29 0.17 5.22 4.56
N ALA A 30 0.93 6.23 4.97
CA ALA A 30 0.99 6.67 6.35
C ALA A 30 -0.38 7.20 6.84
N GLN A 31 -1.12 7.93 6.00
CA GLN A 31 -2.46 8.43 6.33
C GLN A 31 -3.47 7.30 6.50
N VAL A 32 -3.47 6.33 5.58
CA VAL A 32 -4.32 5.14 5.71
C VAL A 32 -4.00 4.38 7.00
N TYR A 33 -2.71 4.15 7.28
CA TYR A 33 -2.28 3.48 8.50
C TYR A 33 -2.74 4.23 9.76
N SER A 34 -2.65 5.56 9.76
CA SER A 34 -3.07 6.41 10.87
C SER A 34 -4.57 6.27 11.15
N ILE A 35 -5.40 6.31 10.10
CA ILE A 35 -6.86 6.13 10.19
C ILE A 35 -7.19 4.74 10.77
N LEU A 36 -6.52 3.68 10.29
CA LEU A 36 -6.75 2.32 10.79
C LEU A 36 -6.37 2.13 12.26
N LYS A 37 -5.48 2.98 12.78
CA LYS A 37 -5.06 2.99 14.19
C LYS A 37 -5.83 3.99 15.04
N ASP A 38 -6.90 4.57 14.51
CA ASP A 38 -7.71 5.63 15.14
C ASP A 38 -6.85 6.82 15.62
N SER A 39 -5.76 7.08 14.89
CA SER A 39 -4.87 8.21 15.11
C SER A 39 -5.09 9.18 13.97
N PHE A 40 -5.66 10.35 14.24
CA PHE A 40 -5.84 11.40 13.22
C PHE A 40 -4.68 12.40 13.19
N ASN A 41 -3.60 12.10 13.91
CA ASN A 41 -2.48 13.03 14.13
C ASN A 41 -1.77 13.43 12.84
N LEU A 42 -1.78 12.56 11.81
CA LEU A 42 -1.12 12.84 10.55
C LEU A 42 -1.91 13.79 9.64
N ALA A 43 -3.24 13.86 9.79
CA ALA A 43 -4.11 14.63 8.90
C ALA A 43 -3.82 16.15 8.92
N ASN A 44 -3.19 16.64 9.99
CA ASN A 44 -2.87 18.07 10.17
C ASN A 44 -1.36 18.32 10.37
N ALA A 45 -0.51 17.32 10.15
CA ALA A 45 0.92 17.43 10.41
C ALA A 45 1.68 18.12 9.28
N ILE A 46 2.71 18.89 9.64
CA ILE A 46 3.79 19.27 8.73
C ILE A 46 4.81 18.14 8.75
N VAL A 47 5.09 17.54 7.60
CA VAL A 47 5.98 16.38 7.50
C VAL A 47 7.36 16.83 7.03
N THR A 48 8.39 16.51 7.81
CA THR A 48 9.79 16.78 7.46
C THR A 48 10.40 15.67 6.60
N GLN A 49 11.58 15.90 6.02
CA GLN A 49 12.30 14.86 5.28
C GLN A 49 12.69 13.67 6.18
N ASP A 50 13.03 13.93 7.45
CA ASP A 50 13.36 12.89 8.41
C ASP A 50 12.14 12.04 8.76
N ASP A 51 10.97 12.67 8.93
CA ASP A 51 9.70 11.95 9.12
C ASP A 51 9.41 11.03 7.94
N VAL A 52 9.61 11.51 6.70
CA VAL A 52 9.46 10.70 5.48
C VAL A 52 10.44 9.52 5.47
N ALA A 53 11.70 9.73 5.84
CA ALA A 53 12.69 8.64 5.90
C ALA A 53 12.26 7.55 6.88
N VAL A 54 11.76 7.94 8.06
CA VAL A 54 11.23 7.01 9.07
C VAL A 54 9.97 6.29 8.55
N MET A 55 9.04 7.01 7.92
CA MET A 55 7.85 6.40 7.32
C MET A 55 8.22 5.37 6.24
N ARG A 56 9.17 5.70 5.35
CA ARG A 56 9.68 4.77 4.33
C ARG A 56 10.25 3.51 4.96
N LEU A 57 11.10 3.64 5.98
CA LEU A 57 11.67 2.50 6.70
C LEU A 57 10.58 1.62 7.34
N ARG A 58 9.57 2.23 7.96
CA ARG A 58 8.44 1.49 8.56
C ARG A 58 7.60 0.76 7.51
N ILE A 59 7.36 1.37 6.35
CA ILE A 59 6.64 0.75 5.24
C ILE A 59 7.44 -0.42 4.68
N MET A 60 8.74 -0.23 4.43
CA MET A 60 9.63 -1.31 3.99
C MET A 60 9.62 -2.48 4.98
N TRP A 61 9.75 -2.17 6.27
CA TRP A 61 9.69 -3.17 7.33
C TRP A 61 8.36 -3.93 7.34
N MET A 62 7.23 -3.22 7.22
CA MET A 62 5.91 -3.84 7.17
C MET A 62 5.72 -4.75 5.96
N ILE A 63 6.32 -4.44 4.81
CA ILE A 63 6.30 -5.30 3.62
C ILE A 63 7.22 -6.52 3.82
N MET A 64 8.43 -6.31 4.33
CA MET A 64 9.40 -7.39 4.56
C MET A 64 8.96 -8.35 5.66
N MET A 65 8.23 -7.85 6.67
CA MET A 65 7.73 -8.65 7.78
C MET A 65 6.32 -9.17 7.57
N GLN A 66 5.81 -9.12 6.34
CA GLN A 66 4.69 -9.99 6.01
C GLN A 66 5.17 -11.43 6.22
N PRO A 67 4.54 -12.23 7.10
CA PRO A 67 4.85 -13.64 7.16
C PRO A 67 4.72 -14.21 5.75
N ASP A 68 5.56 -15.17 5.39
CA ASP A 68 5.50 -15.88 4.10
C ASP A 68 4.12 -16.54 3.89
N MET A 69 3.11 -15.73 3.59
CA MET A 69 1.85 -16.11 2.99
C MET A 69 2.05 -16.32 1.48
N THR A 70 3.30 -16.22 1.01
CA THR A 70 3.68 -16.03 -0.38
C THR A 70 3.95 -17.31 -1.17
N THR A 71 3.85 -18.51 -0.59
CA THR A 71 3.94 -19.72 -1.45
C THR A 71 3.26 -20.96 -0.91
N ARG A 72 3.31 -21.25 0.40
CA ARG A 72 2.79 -22.52 0.92
C ARG A 72 1.26 -22.66 0.94
N HIS A 73 0.52 -21.55 0.98
CA HIS A 73 -0.96 -21.55 1.02
C HIS A 73 -1.60 -20.86 -0.20
N ASN A 74 -0.80 -20.31 -1.12
CA ASN A 74 -1.32 -19.69 -2.33
C ASN A 74 -1.60 -20.78 -3.36
N LYS A 75 -2.85 -21.24 -3.43
CA LYS A 75 -3.30 -22.27 -4.38
C LYS A 75 -2.89 -21.93 -5.82
N LEU A 76 -2.87 -20.64 -6.17
CA LEU A 76 -2.45 -20.17 -7.50
C LEU A 76 -0.95 -20.37 -7.75
N ALA A 77 -0.10 -20.28 -6.73
CA ALA A 77 1.34 -20.52 -6.88
C ALA A 77 1.62 -22.01 -7.13
N HIS A 78 0.90 -22.89 -6.44
CA HIS A 78 0.96 -24.34 -6.69
C HIS A 78 0.47 -24.71 -8.10
N ASP A 79 -0.62 -24.10 -8.55
CA ASP A 79 -1.16 -24.35 -9.89
C ASP A 79 -0.21 -23.87 -11.00
N VAL A 80 0.51 -22.76 -10.78
CA VAL A 80 1.55 -22.27 -11.71
C VAL A 80 2.77 -23.20 -11.72
N GLU A 81 3.29 -23.62 -10.56
CA GLU A 81 4.40 -24.57 -10.48
C GLU A 81 4.06 -25.93 -11.12
N ALA A 82 2.84 -26.42 -10.92
CA ALA A 82 2.36 -27.66 -11.54
C ALA A 82 2.31 -27.53 -13.08
N THR A 83 1.84 -26.40 -13.59
CA THR A 83 1.78 -26.14 -15.03
C THR A 83 3.18 -26.05 -15.64
N ASP A 84 4.13 -25.44 -14.95
CA ASP A 84 5.52 -25.30 -15.42
C ASP A 84 6.19 -26.68 -15.56
N LEU A 85 5.94 -27.59 -14.62
CA LEU A 85 6.40 -28.99 -14.67
C LEU A 85 5.81 -29.79 -15.84
N GLU A 86 4.54 -29.55 -16.20
CA GLU A 86 3.89 -30.22 -17.33
C GLU A 86 4.41 -29.72 -18.68
N LEU A 87 4.90 -28.49 -18.75
CA LEU A 87 5.42 -27.88 -19.98
C LEU A 87 6.88 -28.26 -20.26
N LEU A 88 7.68 -28.59 -19.23
CA LEU A 88 9.08 -29.03 -19.37
C LEU A 88 9.32 -30.17 -20.39
N PRO A 89 8.55 -31.28 -20.39
CA PRO A 89 8.75 -32.35 -21.38
C PRO A 89 8.34 -31.95 -22.81
N THR A 90 7.65 -30.83 -23.00
CA THR A 90 7.25 -30.32 -24.33
C THR A 90 8.38 -29.52 -25.00
N ILE A 91 9.42 -29.17 -24.25
CA ILE A 91 10.57 -28.36 -24.70
C ILE A 91 11.80 -29.25 -25.01
N GLU A 92 11.72 -30.57 -24.78
CA GLU A 92 12.76 -31.49 -25.26
C GLU A 92 12.73 -31.54 -26.81
N ILE A 93 13.70 -30.85 -27.43
CA ILE A 93 14.07 -30.93 -28.85
C ILE A 93 15.11 -32.02 -29.04
#